data_AF-A0A6C0JTG4-F1
#
_entry.id   AF-A0A6C0JTG4-F1
#
_cell.length_a   1.000
_cell.length_b   1.000
_cell.length_c   1.000
_cell.angle_alpha   90.00
_cell.angle_beta   90.00
_cell.angle_gamma   90.00
#
_symmetry.space_group_name_H-M   'P 1'
#
loop_
_entity.id
_entity.type
_entity.pdbx_description
1 polymer ?
#
loop_
_entity_poly.entity_id
_entity_poly.type
_entity_poly.pdbx_seq_one_letter_code
_entity_poly.pdbx_strand_id
1 'polypeptide(L)'
;MSDKQEVIKKAKKYLGADVNIKPSTRKDKKFMVENPKGKMVHFGAKGYDDYTKHKDDKRRQNYLSRATAIKGDWKKDKYSPNNLAINILW
;
A
#
# COMPACT_ATOMS: atom_id res chain seq x y z
N MET A 1 7.45 4.90 9.41
CA MET A 1 7.47 3.46 9.73
C MET A 1 6.05 2.88 9.60
N SER A 2 5.92 1.57 9.40
CA SER A 2 4.62 0.88 9.25
C SER A 2 4.54 -0.29 10.22
N ASP A 3 3.34 -0.62 10.68
CA ASP A 3 3.10 -1.84 11.45
C ASP A 3 3.02 -3.05 10.50
N LYS A 4 4.03 -3.92 10.54
CA LYS A 4 4.14 -5.05 9.62
C LYS A 4 3.00 -6.06 9.77
N GLN A 5 2.49 -6.28 10.98
CA GLN A 5 1.41 -7.25 11.21
C GLN A 5 0.10 -6.75 10.61
N GLU A 6 -0.20 -5.47 10.84
CA GLU A 6 -1.38 -4.82 10.26
C GLU A 6 -1.30 -4.76 8.73
N VAL A 7 -0.11 -4.49 8.17
CA VAL A 7 0.13 -4.50 6.72
C VAL A 7 -0.16 -5.89 6.13
N ILE A 8 0.35 -6.97 6.73
CA ILE A 8 0.10 -8.34 6.26
C ILE A 8 -1.40 -8.67 6.35
N LYS A 9 -2.06 -8.32 7.46
CA LYS A 9 -3.49 -8.55 7.67
C LYS A 9 -4.33 -7.83 6.61
N LYS A 10 -4.07 -6.54 6.38
CA LYS A 10 -4.76 -5.74 5.36
C LYS A 10 -4.47 -6.25 3.95
N ALA A 11 -3.23 -6.62 3.65
CA ALA A 11 -2.86 -7.19 2.36
C ALA A 11 -3.62 -8.49 2.08
N LYS A 12 -3.65 -9.43 3.05
CA LYS A 12 -4.41 -10.68 2.92
C LYS A 12 -5.91 -10.45 2.74
N LYS A 13 -6.48 -9.52 3.52
CA LYS A 13 -7.89 -9.12 3.41
C LYS A 13 -8.19 -8.52 2.03
N TYR A 14 -7.30 -7.70 1.48
CA TYR A 14 -7.54 -6.99 0.24
C TYR A 14 -7.25 -7.85 -0.99
N LEU A 15 -6.10 -8.51 -1.04
CA LEU A 15 -5.57 -9.21 -2.23
C LEU A 15 -5.86 -10.72 -2.23
N GLY A 16 -6.14 -11.32 -1.07
CA GLY A 16 -6.35 -12.76 -0.91
C GLY A 16 -5.35 -13.37 0.09
N ALA A 17 -5.68 -14.52 0.66
CA ALA A 17 -4.90 -15.15 1.73
C ALA A 17 -3.46 -15.54 1.30
N ASP A 18 -3.28 -15.90 0.03
CA ASP A 18 -2.02 -16.37 -0.55
C ASP A 18 -1.08 -15.25 -1.00
N VAL A 19 -1.46 -13.99 -0.75
CA VAL A 19 -0.65 -12.85 -1.19
C VAL A 19 0.75 -12.86 -0.57
N ASN A 20 1.76 -12.75 -1.42
CA ASN A 20 3.15 -12.69 -1.00
C ASN A 20 3.62 -11.23 -0.86
N ILE A 21 3.35 -10.62 0.29
CA ILE A 21 3.83 -9.26 0.62
C ILE A 21 5.15 -9.31 1.38
N LYS A 22 6.15 -8.56 0.91
CA LYS A 22 7.49 -8.50 1.49
C LYS A 22 7.97 -7.06 1.63
N PRO A 23 8.98 -6.77 2.47
CA PRO A 23 9.71 -5.52 2.40
C PRO A 23 10.25 -5.29 0.99
N SER A 24 10.17 -4.06 0.50
CA SER A 24 10.68 -3.72 -0.83
C SER A 24 12.21 -3.76 -0.87
N THR A 25 12.77 -4.25 -1.98
CA THR A 25 14.21 -4.15 -2.28
C THR A 25 14.64 -2.74 -2.71
N ARG A 26 13.70 -1.87 -3.10
CA ARG A 26 13.98 -0.47 -3.47
C ARG A 26 14.14 0.42 -2.25
N LYS A 27 15.15 1.30 -2.28
CA LYS A 27 15.49 2.22 -1.18
C LYS A 27 14.37 3.18 -0.79
N ASP A 28 13.54 3.60 -1.75
CA ASP A 28 12.48 4.60 -1.57
C ASP A 28 11.11 3.99 -1.26
N LYS A 29 10.97 2.66 -1.34
CA LYS A 29 9.69 1.97 -1.14
C LYS A 29 9.64 1.16 0.14
N LYS A 30 8.44 1.02 0.71
CA LYS A 30 8.24 0.26 1.95
C LYS A 30 8.06 -1.24 1.68
N PHE A 31 7.11 -1.58 0.82
CA PHE A 31 6.67 -2.95 0.58
C PHE A 31 6.62 -3.26 -0.91
N MET A 32 6.66 -4.54 -1.22
CA MET A 32 6.44 -5.07 -2.55
C MET A 32 5.52 -6.28 -2.49
N VAL A 33 4.74 -6.46 -3.55
CA VAL A 33 3.84 -7.60 -3.73
C VAL A 33 3.94 -8.09 -5.17
N GLU A 34 3.84 -9.40 -5.35
CA GLU A 34 3.76 -10.00 -6.68
C GLU A 34 2.32 -9.90 -7.21
N ASN A 35 2.17 -9.44 -8.45
CA ASN A 35 0.87 -9.43 -9.10
C ASN A 35 0.55 -10.79 -9.76
N PRO A 36 -0.68 -11.03 -10.24
CA PRO A 36 -1.05 -12.30 -10.87
C PRO A 36 -0.30 -12.61 -12.17
N LYS A 37 0.44 -11.64 -12.71
CA LYS A 37 1.28 -11.78 -13.90
C LYS A 37 2.75 -12.04 -13.55
N GLY A 38 3.08 -12.32 -12.28
CA GLY A 38 4.45 -12.57 -11.81
C GLY A 38 5.34 -11.32 -11.69
N LYS A 39 4.78 -10.12 -11.79
CA LYS A 39 5.54 -8.86 -11.69
C LYS A 39 5.51 -8.32 -10.27
N MET A 40 6.69 -8.01 -9.73
CA MET A 40 6.81 -7.32 -8.45
C MET A 40 6.38 -5.85 -8.56
N VAL A 41 5.40 -5.45 -7.74
CA VAL A 41 4.96 -4.07 -7.60
C VAL A 41 5.39 -3.52 -6.25
N HIS A 42 6.10 -2.40 -6.27
CA HIS A 42 6.62 -1.73 -5.08
C HIS A 42 5.77 -0.51 -4.72
N PHE A 43 5.43 -0.33 -3.45
CA PHE A 43 4.53 0.73 -2.99
C PHE A 43 4.86 1.24 -1.58
N GLY A 44 4.26 2.39 -1.25
CA GLY A 44 4.52 3.15 -0.01
C GLY A 44 5.87 3.84 -0.01
N ALA A 45 5.96 5.07 0.51
CA ALA A 45 7.21 5.83 0.57
C ALA A 45 7.97 5.54 1.87
N LYS A 46 9.24 5.13 1.78
CA LYS A 46 10.10 4.95 2.97
C LYS A 46 10.37 6.30 3.63
N GLY A 47 10.58 6.31 4.95
CA GLY A 47 10.83 7.54 5.74
C GLY A 47 9.59 8.20 6.31
N TYR A 48 8.38 7.88 5.83
CA TYR A 48 7.13 8.43 6.36
C TYR A 48 6.35 7.41 7.20
N ASP A 49 5.60 7.88 8.19
CA ASP A 49 4.57 7.09 8.88
C ASP A 49 3.30 7.00 8.03
N ASP A 50 2.59 5.89 8.16
CA ASP A 50 1.26 5.69 7.60
C ASP A 50 0.27 5.25 8.68
N TYR A 51 -1.00 5.12 8.29
CA TYR A 51 -2.09 4.88 9.22
C TYR A 51 -1.96 3.54 9.96
N THR A 52 -1.23 2.57 9.43
CA THR A 52 -0.97 1.31 10.16
C THR A 52 -0.23 1.56 11.47
N LYS A 53 0.56 2.64 11.57
CA LYS A 53 1.34 2.99 12.75
C LYS A 53 0.76 4.16 13.55
N HIS A 54 0.49 5.29 12.90
CA HIS A 54 0.18 6.54 13.63
C HIS A 54 -1.30 6.70 14.00
N LYS A 55 -2.21 5.96 13.35
CA LYS A 55 -3.68 5.94 13.62
C LYS A 55 -4.34 7.35 13.70
N ASP A 56 -3.88 8.28 12.86
CA ASP A 56 -4.37 9.66 12.81
C ASP A 56 -5.33 9.78 11.62
N ASP A 57 -6.61 9.98 11.94
CA ASP A 57 -7.68 10.02 10.96
C ASP A 57 -7.61 11.27 10.07
N LYS A 58 -7.14 12.41 10.58
CA LYS A 58 -6.98 13.63 9.78
C LYS A 58 -5.88 13.45 8.75
N ARG A 59 -4.74 12.86 9.14
CA ARG A 59 -3.65 12.53 8.19
C ARG A 59 -4.10 11.53 7.14
N ARG A 60 -4.89 10.54 7.53
CA ARG A 60 -5.49 9.55 6.63
C ARG A 60 -6.43 10.21 5.62
N GLN A 61 -7.39 11.01 6.07
CA GLN A 61 -8.30 11.75 5.20
C GLN A 61 -7.54 12.64 4.22
N ASN A 62 -6.57 13.41 4.70
CA ASN A 62 -5.73 14.27 3.84
C ASN A 62 -4.95 13.47 2.78
N TYR A 63 -4.43 12.29 3.14
CA TYR A 63 -3.79 11.41 2.17
C TYR A 63 -4.79 10.89 1.13
N LEU A 64 -5.93 10.36 1.58
CA LEU A 64 -6.96 9.80 0.71
C LEU A 64 -7.51 10.84 -0.27
N SER A 65 -7.77 12.08 0.16
CA SER A 65 -8.24 13.15 -0.73
C SER A 65 -7.26 13.42 -1.87
N ARG A 66 -5.95 13.43 -1.60
CA ARG A 66 -4.93 13.59 -2.65
C ARG A 66 -4.81 12.34 -3.52
N ALA A 67 -4.72 11.17 -2.89
CA ALA A 67 -4.48 9.90 -3.58
C ALA A 67 -5.65 9.51 -4.51
N THR A 68 -6.88 9.81 -4.10
CA THR A 68 -8.10 9.50 -4.87
C THR A 68 -8.37 10.47 -6.02
N ALA A 69 -7.81 11.68 -5.96
CA ALA A 69 -7.89 12.71 -6.99
C ALA A 69 -6.89 12.51 -8.15
N ILE A 70 -5.91 11.60 -7.99
CA ILE A 70 -4.96 11.26 -9.07
C ILE A 70 -5.76 10.72 -10.28
N LYS A 71 -5.51 11.26 -11.47
CA LYS A 71 -6.12 10.80 -12.72
C LYS A 71 -5.43 9.52 -13.24
N GLY A 72 -6.17 8.66 -13.95
CA GLY A 72 -5.66 7.45 -14.60
C GLY A 72 -6.30 6.14 -14.11
N ASP A 73 -5.82 5.02 -14.63
CA ASP A 73 -6.44 3.69 -14.44
C ASP A 73 -6.02 2.96 -13.14
N TRP A 74 -5.32 3.63 -12.22
CA TRP A 74 -4.90 3.03 -10.95
C TRP A 74 -6.10 2.50 -10.13
N LYS A 75 -7.29 3.10 -10.30
CA LYS A 75 -8.52 2.63 -9.63
C LYS A 75 -8.94 1.24 -10.12
N LYS A 76 -8.71 0.94 -11.40
CA LYS A 76 -9.05 -0.33 -12.03
C LYS A 76 -7.97 -1.39 -11.77
N ASP A 77 -6.71 -0.98 -11.67
CA ASP A 77 -5.60 -1.87 -11.35
C ASP A 77 -5.40 -1.99 -9.83
N LYS A 78 -5.91 -3.10 -9.27
CA LYS A 78 -5.79 -3.49 -7.85
C LYS A 78 -4.33 -3.58 -7.38
N TYR A 79 -3.40 -3.88 -8.28
CA TYR A 79 -1.98 -4.00 -8.00
C TYR A 79 -1.21 -2.72 -8.30
N SER A 80 -1.87 -1.63 -8.71
CA SER A 80 -1.18 -0.35 -8.91
C SER A 80 -0.63 0.21 -7.58
N PRO A 81 0.52 0.91 -7.59
CA PRO A 81 1.13 1.40 -6.35
C PRO A 81 0.23 2.30 -5.51
N ASN A 82 -0.61 3.12 -6.15
CA ASN A 82 -1.55 4.00 -5.45
C ASN A 82 -2.68 3.21 -4.79
N ASN A 83 -3.26 2.25 -5.51
CA ASN A 83 -4.32 1.40 -5.01
C ASN A 83 -3.86 0.58 -3.80
N LEU A 84 -2.68 -0.03 -3.91
CA LEU A 84 -2.05 -0.77 -2.81
C LEU A 84 -1.78 0.13 -1.59
N ALA A 85 -1.26 1.34 -1.80
CA ALA A 85 -1.01 2.27 -0.71
C ALA A 85 -2.31 2.65 0.02
N ILE A 86 -3.37 3.02 -0.71
CA ILE A 86 -4.67 3.40 -0.15
C ILE A 86 -5.25 2.26 0.71
N ASN A 87 -5.27 1.02 0.20
CA ASN A 87 -5.97 -0.08 0.85
C ASN A 87 -5.15 -0.78 1.95
N ILE A 88 -3.82 -0.76 1.85
CA ILE A 88 -2.94 -1.53 2.76
C ILE A 88 -2.27 -0.62 3.80
N LEU A 89 -1.87 0.61 3.43
CA LEU A 89 -1.12 1.50 4.32
C LEU A 89 -1.99 2.58 4.97
N TRP A 90 -3.03 3.03 4.28
CA TRP A 90 -3.93 4.08 4.73
C TRP A 90 -5.32 3.56 5.07
#